data_AF-A0A136M0G0-F1
#
_entry.id   AF-A0A136M0G0-F1
#
_cell.length_a   1.000
_cell.length_b   1.000
_cell.length_c   1.000
_cell.angle_alpha   90.00
_cell.angle_beta   90.00
_cell.angle_gamma   90.00
#
_symmetry.space_group_name_H-M   'P 1'
#
loop_
_entity.id
_entity.type
_entity.pdbx_description
1 polymer ?
#
loop_
_entity_poly.entity_id
_entity_poly.type
_entity_poly.pdbx_seq_one_letter_code
_entity_poly.pdbx_strand_id
1 'polypeptide(L)'
;MQKIRAYIASINFKTAALVFVPLFIIFVGGYFIDRSADQAEPGSSLYGLDRTFETVRRTLPKGAVGDARFEIEVQEERFIEFKSMYSRNPDDPNLLEAAKELQTQQDRLWTAFDNAKDRYYAPQENEYWLAGRYEGMMNVHMLVFDEIRRDRKDTELADQVRLATQKYRATGNYVSELMQQATSLEGEDNT
;
A
#
# COMPACT_ATOMS: atom_id res chain seq x y z
N MET A 1 -8.87 -19.95 -37.66
CA MET A 1 -7.46 -19.98 -37.16
C MET A 1 -6.40 -19.60 -38.20
N GLN A 2 -6.56 -19.88 -39.51
CA GLN A 2 -5.56 -19.50 -40.53
C GLN A 2 -5.35 -17.98 -40.70
N LYS A 3 -6.40 -17.15 -40.55
CA LYS A 3 -6.31 -15.69 -40.74
C LYS A 3 -5.42 -14.98 -39.70
N ILE A 4 -5.36 -15.48 -38.47
CA ILE A 4 -4.54 -14.91 -37.40
C ILE A 4 -3.04 -15.14 -37.66
N ARG A 5 -2.70 -16.33 -38.17
CA ARG A 5 -1.32 -16.67 -38.53
C ARG A 5 -0.77 -15.80 -39.67
N ALA A 6 -1.61 -15.47 -40.65
CA ALA A 6 -1.24 -14.57 -41.74
C ALA A 6 -1.03 -13.11 -41.27
N TYR A 7 -1.82 -12.66 -40.28
CA TYR A 7 -1.69 -11.31 -39.72
C TYR A 7 -0.36 -11.11 -38.99
N ILE A 8 0.04 -12.08 -38.16
CA ILE A 8 1.33 -12.07 -37.42
C ILE A 8 2.52 -12.08 -38.38
N ALA A 9 2.43 -12.83 -39.50
CA ALA A 9 3.49 -12.90 -40.50
C ALA A 9 3.67 -11.61 -41.33
N SER A 10 2.70 -10.69 -41.30
CA SER A 10 2.75 -9.42 -42.03
C SER A 10 3.30 -8.25 -41.21
N ILE A 11 3.51 -8.46 -39.90
CA ILE A 11 4.07 -7.44 -39.02
C ILE A 11 5.56 -7.32 -39.33
N ASN A 12 5.92 -6.27 -40.08
CA ASN A 12 7.31 -5.92 -40.31
C ASN A 12 8.04 -5.79 -38.97
N PHE A 13 9.24 -6.36 -38.85
CA PHE A 13 10.05 -6.32 -37.63
C PHE A 13 10.21 -4.90 -37.07
N LYS A 14 10.24 -3.88 -37.94
CA LYS A 14 10.27 -2.46 -37.57
C LYS A 14 8.99 -2.01 -36.85
N THR A 15 7.82 -2.46 -37.29
CA THR A 15 6.52 -2.17 -36.67
C THR A 15 6.32 -2.96 -35.38
N ALA A 16 6.78 -4.21 -35.34
CA ALA A 16 6.83 -4.99 -34.10
C ALA A 16 7.74 -4.30 -33.07
N ALA A 17 8.95 -3.89 -33.46
CA ALA A 17 9.87 -3.19 -32.57
C ALA A 17 9.29 -1.85 -32.08
N LEU A 18 8.58 -1.09 -32.92
CA LEU A 18 8.02 0.20 -32.53
C LEU A 18 6.92 0.11 -31.47
N VAL A 19 6.23 -1.03 -31.37
CA VAL A 19 5.18 -1.29 -30.35
C VAL A 19 5.73 -2.07 -29.16
N PHE A 20 6.56 -3.09 -29.42
CA PHE A 20 7.10 -3.95 -28.36
C PHE A 20 8.25 -3.30 -27.59
N VAL A 21 9.06 -2.41 -28.18
CA VAL A 21 10.13 -1.71 -27.45
C VAL A 21 9.57 -0.76 -26.38
N PRO A 22 8.58 0.12 -26.65
CA PRO A 22 8.00 0.93 -25.58
C PRO A 22 7.24 0.09 -24.55
N LEU A 23 6.54 -0.98 -24.96
CA LEU A 23 5.94 -1.93 -24.00
C LEU A 23 7.00 -2.64 -23.17
N PHE A 24 8.12 -3.04 -23.74
CA PHE A 24 9.25 -3.64 -23.03
C PHE A 24 9.94 -2.63 -22.12
N ILE A 25 10.03 -1.34 -22.49
CA ILE A 25 10.52 -0.28 -21.61
C ILE A 25 9.52 -0.01 -20.48
N ILE A 26 8.21 -0.14 -20.70
CA ILE A 26 7.20 -0.04 -19.64
C ILE A 26 7.23 -1.27 -18.72
N PHE A 27 7.43 -2.49 -19.26
CA PHE A 27 7.46 -3.73 -18.47
C PHE A 27 8.80 -3.95 -17.77
N VAL A 28 9.93 -3.79 -18.46
CA VAL A 28 11.28 -3.94 -17.90
C VAL A 28 11.70 -2.68 -17.16
N GLY A 29 11.37 -1.49 -17.66
CA GLY A 29 11.51 -0.26 -16.90
C GLY A 29 10.60 -0.26 -15.68
N GLY A 30 9.36 -0.75 -15.77
CA GLY A 30 8.47 -0.92 -14.61
C GLY A 30 9.02 -1.89 -13.55
N TYR A 31 9.67 -2.97 -13.96
CA TYR A 31 10.28 -3.94 -13.03
C TYR A 31 11.54 -3.41 -12.32
N PHE A 32 12.34 -2.58 -13.00
CA PHE A 32 13.50 -1.90 -12.39
C PHE A 32 13.12 -0.62 -11.63
N ILE A 33 12.05 0.06 -12.05
CA ILE A 33 11.50 1.24 -11.37
C ILE A 33 10.77 0.82 -10.10
N ASP A 34 9.99 -0.27 -10.04
CA ASP A 34 9.42 -0.76 -8.75
C ASP A 34 10.55 -0.88 -7.72
N ARG A 35 11.63 -1.61 -8.03
CA ARG A 35 12.74 -1.77 -7.09
C ARG A 35 13.56 -0.52 -6.76
N SER A 36 13.51 0.53 -7.59
CA SER A 36 14.29 1.76 -7.38
C SER A 36 13.43 2.93 -6.88
N ALA A 37 12.11 2.87 -7.11
CA ALA A 37 11.09 3.80 -6.65
C ALA A 37 10.52 3.38 -5.28
N ASP A 38 10.53 2.08 -4.94
CA ASP A 38 10.28 1.55 -3.59
C ASP A 38 11.28 2.06 -2.52
N GLN A 39 12.24 2.92 -2.91
CA GLN A 39 13.23 3.57 -2.04
C GLN A 39 13.16 5.10 -2.12
N ALA A 40 12.16 5.67 -2.78
CA ALA A 40 12.09 7.08 -3.01
C ALA A 40 11.57 7.80 -1.76
N GLU A 41 12.46 8.11 -0.83
CA GLU A 41 12.13 8.85 0.39
C GLU A 41 11.67 10.29 0.07
N PRO A 42 10.83 10.91 0.92
CA PRO A 42 10.54 12.35 0.84
C PRO A 42 11.82 13.18 0.76
N GLY A 43 11.98 13.95 -0.32
CA GLY A 43 13.19 14.73 -0.64
C GLY A 43 14.10 14.10 -1.70
N SER A 44 13.84 12.87 -2.13
CA SER A 44 14.52 12.26 -3.28
C SER A 44 13.94 12.75 -4.62
N SER A 45 14.75 12.76 -5.68
CA SER A 45 14.30 13.12 -7.03
C SER A 45 13.27 12.14 -7.61
N LEU A 46 13.25 10.90 -7.10
CA LEU A 46 12.33 9.85 -7.53
C LEU A 46 11.00 9.88 -6.76
N TYR A 47 10.88 10.61 -5.65
CA TYR A 47 9.66 10.67 -4.83
C TYR A 47 8.45 11.17 -5.61
N GLY A 48 8.63 12.19 -6.45
CA GLY A 48 7.57 12.70 -7.31
C GLY A 48 7.13 11.71 -8.39
N LEU A 49 8.05 10.87 -8.87
CA LEU A 49 7.74 9.84 -9.87
C LEU A 49 6.97 8.68 -9.22
N ASP A 50 7.39 8.24 -8.04
CA ASP A 50 6.71 7.23 -7.24
C ASP A 50 5.25 7.63 -6.94
N ARG A 51 5.02 8.82 -6.40
CA ARG A 51 3.67 9.38 -6.15
C ARG A 51 2.82 9.48 -7.42
N THR A 52 3.45 9.72 -8.56
CA THR A 52 2.74 9.75 -9.86
C THR A 52 2.30 8.34 -10.26
N PHE A 53 3.17 7.34 -10.14
CA PHE A 53 2.82 5.95 -10.40
C PHE A 53 1.76 5.43 -9.43
N GLU A 54 1.86 5.75 -8.14
CA GLU A 54 0.81 5.43 -7.18
C GLU A 54 -0.54 6.02 -7.60
N THR A 55 -0.57 7.29 -8.01
CA THR A 55 -1.81 7.95 -8.44
C THR A 55 -2.41 7.25 -9.65
N VAL A 56 -1.57 6.84 -10.62
CA VAL A 56 -2.02 6.03 -11.76
C VAL A 56 -2.56 4.69 -11.27
N ARG A 57 -1.83 3.97 -10.42
CA ARG A 57 -2.27 2.68 -9.85
C ARG A 57 -3.60 2.83 -9.09
N ARG A 58 -3.82 3.91 -8.33
CA ARG A 58 -5.09 4.20 -7.63
C ARG A 58 -6.28 4.37 -8.56
N THR A 59 -6.07 4.85 -9.79
CA THR A 59 -7.14 5.02 -10.78
C THR A 59 -7.48 3.74 -11.56
N LEU A 60 -6.65 2.71 -11.47
CA LEU A 60 -6.92 1.42 -12.11
C LEU A 60 -7.99 0.64 -11.32
N PRO A 61 -9.04 0.11 -11.98
CA PRO A 61 -10.09 -0.64 -11.32
C PRO A 61 -9.54 -1.99 -10.83
N LYS A 62 -9.50 -2.18 -9.50
CA LYS A 62 -9.08 -3.45 -8.86
C LYS A 62 -10.19 -4.11 -8.04
N GLY A 63 -11.30 -3.40 -7.84
CA GLY A 63 -12.35 -3.80 -6.90
C GLY A 63 -11.94 -3.55 -5.45
N ALA A 64 -12.91 -3.51 -4.54
CA ALA A 64 -12.69 -3.02 -3.17
C ALA A 64 -11.58 -3.75 -2.40
N VAL A 65 -11.51 -5.08 -2.48
CA VAL A 65 -10.43 -5.88 -1.86
C VAL A 65 -9.07 -5.60 -2.50
N GLY A 66 -9.03 -5.42 -3.81
CA GLY A 66 -7.80 -5.07 -4.53
C GLY A 66 -7.31 -3.67 -4.18
N ASP A 67 -8.22 -2.73 -3.94
CA ASP A 67 -7.88 -1.38 -3.49
C ASP A 67 -7.36 -1.39 -2.05
N ALA A 68 -7.99 -2.14 -1.14
CA ALA A 68 -7.50 -2.30 0.23
C ALA A 68 -6.12 -2.97 0.26
N ARG A 69 -5.89 -4.02 -0.54
CA ARG A 69 -4.56 -4.63 -0.69
C ARG A 69 -3.52 -3.64 -1.17
N PHE A 70 -3.83 -2.87 -2.21
CA PHE A 70 -2.93 -1.86 -2.74
C PHE A 70 -2.58 -0.79 -1.68
N GLU A 71 -3.56 -0.29 -0.93
CA GLU A 71 -3.29 0.72 0.09
C GLU A 71 -2.52 0.15 1.30
N ILE A 72 -2.58 -1.17 1.60
CA ILE A 72 -1.67 -1.83 2.56
C ILE A 72 -0.24 -1.83 2.04
N GLU A 73 -0.03 -2.21 0.78
CA GLU A 73 1.31 -2.25 0.17
C GLU A 73 1.97 -0.86 0.23
N VAL A 74 1.23 0.19 -0.13
CA VAL A 74 1.71 1.59 0.01
C VAL A 74 1.95 1.97 1.48
N GLN A 75 1.11 1.52 2.42
CA GLN A 75 1.28 1.80 3.84
C GLN A 75 2.56 1.19 4.42
N GLU A 76 2.92 -0.01 3.99
CA GLU A 76 4.16 -0.70 4.35
C GLU A 76 5.39 0.04 3.79
N GLU A 77 5.35 0.42 2.51
CA GLU A 77 6.42 1.18 1.85
C GLU A 77 6.70 2.49 2.59
N ARG A 78 5.66 3.30 2.84
CA ARG A 78 5.79 4.58 3.57
C ARG A 78 6.34 4.41 4.97
N PHE A 79 6.02 3.30 5.63
CA PHE A 79 6.54 3.02 6.97
C PHE A 79 8.01 2.62 6.93
N ILE A 80 8.42 1.81 5.95
CA ILE A 80 9.82 1.45 5.74
C ILE A 80 10.66 2.71 5.46
N GLU A 81 10.18 3.62 4.60
CA GLU A 81 10.82 4.90 4.34
C GLU A 81 10.95 5.73 5.61
N PHE A 82 9.85 5.94 6.34
CA PHE A 82 9.85 6.69 7.60
C PHE A 82 10.82 6.10 8.62
N LYS A 83 10.82 4.77 8.79
CA LYS A 83 11.73 4.07 9.71
C LYS A 83 13.19 4.19 9.25
N SER A 84 13.46 4.10 7.95
CA SER A 84 14.79 4.29 7.35
C SER A 84 15.31 5.70 7.60
N MET A 85 14.47 6.72 7.39
CA MET A 85 14.79 8.10 7.69
C MET A 85 15.13 8.28 9.17
N TYR A 86 14.28 7.75 10.06
CA TYR A 86 14.47 7.89 11.50
C TYR A 86 15.76 7.21 11.98
N SER A 87 16.03 6.01 11.45
CA SER A 87 17.20 5.22 11.82
C SER A 87 18.51 5.84 11.32
N ARG A 88 18.50 6.50 10.14
CA ARG A 88 19.70 7.15 9.57
C ARG A 88 19.98 8.51 10.20
N ASN A 89 18.93 9.31 10.40
CA ASN A 89 19.04 10.64 11.00
C ASN A 89 17.76 10.98 11.78
N PRO A 90 17.74 10.79 13.12
CA PRO A 90 16.59 11.12 13.96
C PRO A 90 16.18 12.61 13.91
N ASP A 91 17.08 13.49 13.47
CA ASP A 91 16.87 14.93 13.32
C ASP A 91 16.59 15.36 11.88
N ASP A 92 16.31 14.41 10.98
CA ASP A 92 15.96 14.72 9.59
C ASP A 92 14.70 15.63 9.56
N PRO A 93 14.79 16.83 8.93
CA PRO A 93 13.67 17.76 8.88
C PRO A 93 12.43 17.20 8.16
N ASN A 94 12.59 16.17 7.33
CA ASN A 94 11.50 15.55 6.58
C ASN A 94 10.75 14.47 7.39
N LEU A 95 11.22 14.09 8.59
CA LEU A 95 10.57 13.05 9.40
C LEU A 95 9.14 13.39 9.79
N LEU A 96 8.89 14.66 10.11
CA LEU A 96 7.56 15.12 10.45
C LEU A 96 6.59 14.98 9.27
N GLU A 97 7.06 15.30 8.06
CA GLU A 97 6.26 15.17 6.84
C GLU A 97 6.00 13.69 6.51
N ALA A 98 7.02 12.84 6.62
CA ALA A 98 6.87 11.39 6.47
C ALA A 98 5.85 10.81 7.48
N ALA A 99 5.83 11.28 8.73
CA ALA A 99 4.83 10.88 9.72
C ALA A 99 3.41 11.38 9.40
N LYS A 100 3.27 12.54 8.74
CA LYS A 100 1.98 13.05 8.24
C LYS A 100 1.47 12.26 7.04
N GLU A 101 2.36 11.88 6.13
CA GLU A 101 2.05 11.00 5.00
C GLU A 101 1.60 9.61 5.49
N LEU A 102 2.26 9.04 6.51
CA LEU A 102 1.81 7.80 7.15
C LEU A 102 0.38 7.91 7.69
N GLN A 103 0.04 9.03 8.35
CA GLN A 103 -1.32 9.26 8.83
C GLN A 103 -2.32 9.37 7.67
N THR A 104 -1.95 10.09 6.61
CA THR A 104 -2.80 10.26 5.42
C THR A 104 -3.04 8.93 4.71
N GLN A 105 -2.00 8.10 4.61
CA GLN A 105 -2.10 6.75 4.06
C GLN A 105 -3.01 5.86 4.92
N GLN A 106 -2.96 6.02 6.24
CA GLN A 106 -3.84 5.31 7.16
C GLN A 106 -5.32 5.67 6.95
N ASP A 107 -5.63 6.93 6.62
CA ASP A 107 -6.99 7.37 6.27
C ASP A 107 -7.48 6.76 4.95
N ARG A 108 -6.61 6.65 3.96
CA ARG A 108 -6.92 5.98 2.69
C ARG A 108 -7.19 4.50 2.92
N LEU A 109 -6.36 3.86 3.74
CA LEU A 109 -6.50 2.46 4.08
C LEU A 109 -7.80 2.18 4.84
N TRP A 110 -8.17 3.02 5.82
CA TRP A 110 -9.47 2.96 6.48
C TRP A 110 -10.61 3.01 5.45
N THR A 111 -10.56 3.98 4.53
CA THR A 111 -11.59 4.14 3.49
C THR A 111 -11.66 2.93 2.57
N ALA A 112 -10.51 2.32 2.24
CA ALA A 112 -10.45 1.13 1.40
C ALA A 112 -11.05 -0.10 2.11
N PHE A 113 -10.77 -0.29 3.40
CA PHE A 113 -11.43 -1.32 4.20
C PHE A 113 -12.94 -1.08 4.31
N ASP A 114 -13.37 0.16 4.52
CA ASP A 114 -14.79 0.50 4.62
C ASP A 114 -15.54 0.24 3.31
N ASN A 115 -14.94 0.57 2.17
CA ASN A 115 -15.49 0.24 0.86
C ASN A 115 -15.49 -1.27 0.58
N ALA A 116 -14.60 -2.03 1.23
CA ALA A 116 -14.52 -3.49 1.10
C ALA A 116 -15.44 -4.23 2.06
N LYS A 117 -16.02 -3.56 3.06
CA LYS A 117 -16.90 -4.14 4.10
C LYS A 117 -17.99 -5.05 3.53
N ASP A 118 -18.72 -4.60 2.51
CA ASP A 118 -19.82 -5.38 1.93
C ASP A 118 -19.34 -6.67 1.24
N ARG A 119 -18.04 -6.77 0.93
CA ARG A 119 -17.43 -7.98 0.39
C ARG A 119 -16.89 -8.91 1.47
N TYR A 120 -16.40 -8.37 2.59
CA TYR A 120 -16.04 -9.16 3.77
C TYR A 120 -17.18 -10.04 4.31
N TYR A 121 -18.44 -9.67 4.06
CA TYR A 121 -19.61 -10.49 4.39
C TYR A 121 -19.90 -11.64 3.41
N ALA A 122 -19.17 -11.73 2.29
CA ALA A 122 -19.22 -12.83 1.34
C ALA A 122 -17.83 -13.50 1.26
N PRO A 123 -17.38 -14.13 2.36
CA PRO A 123 -15.99 -14.48 2.57
C PRO A 123 -15.51 -15.41 1.46
N GLN A 124 -14.68 -14.88 0.57
CA GLN A 124 -13.72 -15.70 -0.17
C GLN A 124 -12.43 -15.75 0.66
N GLU A 125 -11.72 -16.89 0.64
CA GLU A 125 -10.52 -17.14 1.46
C GLU A 125 -9.45 -16.02 1.43
N ASN A 126 -9.44 -15.19 0.38
CA ASN A 126 -8.49 -14.10 0.20
C ASN A 126 -8.71 -12.87 1.10
N GLU A 127 -9.89 -12.72 1.73
CA GLU A 127 -10.23 -11.53 2.50
C GLU A 127 -9.72 -11.60 3.95
N TYR A 128 -9.71 -12.78 4.58
CA TYR A 128 -9.11 -12.97 5.91
C TYR A 128 -7.60 -12.73 5.91
N TRP A 129 -6.91 -13.05 4.81
CA TRP A 129 -5.49 -12.75 4.65
C TRP A 129 -5.22 -11.24 4.75
N LEU A 130 -6.10 -10.41 4.20
CA LEU A 130 -5.92 -8.96 4.14
C LEU A 130 -5.99 -8.35 5.55
N ALA A 131 -6.97 -8.79 6.33
CA ALA A 131 -7.13 -8.40 7.71
C ALA A 131 -5.94 -8.87 8.58
N GLY A 132 -5.53 -10.13 8.45
CA GLY A 132 -4.36 -10.66 9.16
C GLY A 132 -3.05 -9.96 8.78
N ARG A 133 -2.87 -9.59 7.51
CA ARG A 133 -1.72 -8.79 7.07
C ARG A 133 -1.72 -7.41 7.73
N TYR A 134 -2.86 -6.74 7.76
CA TYR A 134 -2.99 -5.45 8.41
C TYR A 134 -2.67 -5.51 9.91
N GLU A 135 -3.19 -6.50 10.64
CA GLU A 135 -2.87 -6.68 12.06
C GLU A 135 -1.37 -6.91 12.29
N GLY A 136 -0.74 -7.74 11.46
CA GLY A 136 0.70 -7.98 11.50
C GLY A 136 1.52 -6.69 11.29
N MET A 137 1.17 -5.93 10.24
CA MET A 137 1.78 -4.64 9.93
C MET A 137 1.61 -3.65 11.09
N MET A 138 0.38 -3.48 11.59
CA MET A 138 0.07 -2.57 12.70
C MET A 138 0.94 -2.86 13.92
N ASN A 139 1.09 -4.13 14.31
CA ASN A 139 1.88 -4.51 15.48
C ASN A 139 3.35 -4.07 15.32
N VAL A 140 3.94 -4.29 14.14
CA VAL A 140 5.31 -3.82 13.86
C VAL A 140 5.39 -2.30 13.88
N HIS A 141 4.40 -1.61 13.30
CA HIS A 141 4.41 -0.15 13.23
C HIS A 141 4.30 0.50 14.61
N MET A 142 3.41 -0.03 15.46
CA MET A 142 3.24 0.47 16.83
C MET A 142 4.52 0.35 17.66
N LEU A 143 5.31 -0.72 17.48
CA LEU A 143 6.58 -0.87 18.21
C LEU A 143 7.57 0.26 17.92
N VAL A 144 7.69 0.64 16.64
CA VAL A 144 8.56 1.76 16.21
C VAL A 144 7.97 3.09 16.66
N PHE A 145 6.65 3.27 16.57
CA PHE A 145 6.00 4.48 17.07
C PHE A 145 6.20 4.68 18.57
N ASP A 146 6.12 3.62 19.37
CA ASP A 146 6.38 3.68 20.80
C ASP A 146 7.86 3.92 21.13
N GLU A 147 8.79 3.43 20.31
CA GLU A 147 10.22 3.81 20.38
C GLU A 147 10.40 5.31 20.16
N ILE A 148 9.91 5.85 19.03
CA ILE A 148 10.05 7.27 18.69
C ILE A 148 9.42 8.16 19.76
N ARG A 149 8.24 7.80 20.27
CA ARG A 149 7.57 8.55 21.34
C ARG A 149 8.36 8.58 22.64
N ARG A 150 9.11 7.51 22.97
CA ARG A 150 9.97 7.47 24.15
C ARG A 150 11.23 8.32 23.96
N ASP A 151 11.78 8.31 22.76
CA ASP A 151 13.05 8.99 22.45
C ASP A 151 12.86 10.49 22.18
N ARG A 152 11.71 10.90 21.67
CA ARG A 152 11.42 12.27 21.19
C ARG A 152 10.29 12.93 21.99
N LYS A 153 10.26 12.74 23.30
CA LYS A 153 9.22 13.29 24.19
C LYS A 153 9.02 14.79 23.93
N ASP A 154 7.76 15.22 23.97
CA ASP A 154 7.36 16.63 23.86
C ASP A 154 7.77 17.32 22.53
N THR A 155 8.01 16.53 21.48
CA THR A 155 8.25 17.04 20.11
C THR A 155 7.00 16.91 19.24
N GLU A 156 6.88 17.78 18.22
CA GLU A 156 5.81 17.68 17.21
C GLU A 156 5.80 16.31 16.50
N LEU A 157 6.98 15.72 16.27
CA LEU A 157 7.10 14.38 15.72
C LEU A 157 6.46 13.32 16.63
N ALA A 158 6.71 13.36 17.94
CA ALA A 158 6.11 12.42 18.87
C ALA A 158 4.58 12.59 18.96
N ASP A 159 4.07 13.81 18.88
CA ASP A 159 2.64 14.07 18.79
C ASP A 159 2.03 13.54 17.50
N GLN A 160 2.69 13.75 16.37
CA GLN A 160 2.26 13.24 15.07
C GLN A 160 2.22 11.71 15.04
N VAL A 161 3.26 11.05 15.57
CA VAL A 161 3.33 9.60 15.70
C VAL A 161 2.28 9.06 16.68
N ARG A 162 1.95 9.80 17.74
CA ARG A 162 0.83 9.48 18.65
C ARG A 162 -0.51 9.52 17.91
N LEU A 163 -0.76 10.52 17.07
CA LEU A 163 -1.97 10.60 16.25
C LEU A 163 -2.05 9.44 15.25
N ALA A 164 -0.94 9.12 14.57
CA ALA A 164 -0.87 7.95 13.70
C ALA A 164 -1.20 6.66 14.47
N THR A 165 -0.62 6.45 15.66
CA THR A 165 -0.90 5.30 16.52
C THR A 165 -2.39 5.17 16.86
N GLN A 166 -3.08 6.29 17.14
CA GLN A 166 -4.52 6.28 17.40
C GLN A 166 -5.32 5.81 16.19
N LYS A 167 -4.96 6.27 14.98
CA LYS A 167 -5.62 5.84 13.75
C LYS A 167 -5.37 4.37 13.44
N TYR A 168 -4.14 3.91 13.62
CA TYR A 168 -3.79 2.50 13.46
C TYR A 168 -4.65 1.59 14.33
N ARG A 169 -4.81 1.95 15.61
CA ARG A 169 -5.65 1.21 16.55
C ARG A 169 -7.12 1.25 16.16
N ALA A 170 -7.62 2.40 15.73
CA ALA A 170 -9.00 2.52 15.25
C ALA A 170 -9.26 1.59 14.06
N THR A 171 -8.40 1.65 13.04
CA THR A 171 -8.49 0.75 11.87
C THR A 171 -8.31 -0.71 12.27
N GLY A 172 -7.40 -1.02 13.21
CA GLY A 172 -7.23 -2.38 13.74
C GLY A 172 -8.49 -2.94 14.36
N ASN A 173 -9.12 -2.18 15.25
CA ASN A 173 -10.39 -2.58 15.86
C ASN A 173 -11.47 -2.81 14.80
N TYR A 174 -11.57 -1.90 13.81
CA TYR A 174 -12.53 -2.04 12.71
C TYR A 174 -12.29 -3.31 11.89
N VAL A 175 -11.03 -3.58 11.52
CA VAL A 175 -10.65 -4.78 10.77
C VAL A 175 -10.94 -6.05 11.58
N SER A 176 -10.62 -6.07 12.88
CA SER A 176 -10.94 -7.22 13.75
C SER A 176 -12.46 -7.42 13.90
N GLU A 177 -13.26 -6.35 13.96
CA GLU A 177 -14.73 -6.43 13.97
C GLU A 177 -15.28 -7.03 12.67
N LEU A 178 -14.75 -6.62 11.52
CA LEU A 178 -15.12 -7.21 10.23
C LEU A 178 -14.82 -8.72 10.19
N MET A 179 -13.65 -9.14 10.69
CA MET A 179 -13.30 -10.56 10.77
C MET A 179 -14.25 -11.35 11.67
N GLN A 180 -14.56 -10.84 12.86
CA GLN A 180 -15.47 -11.52 13.79
C GLN A 180 -16.87 -11.70 13.19
N GLN A 181 -17.38 -10.67 12.51
CA GLN A 181 -18.68 -10.74 11.84
C GLN A 181 -18.67 -11.78 10.71
N ALA A 182 -17.62 -11.81 9.88
CA ALA A 182 -17.49 -12.81 8.82
C ALA A 182 -17.47 -14.25 9.36
N THR A 183 -16.69 -14.51 10.41
CA THR A 183 -16.62 -15.84 11.04
C THR A 183 -17.95 -16.24 11.71
N SER A 184 -18.70 -15.29 12.25
CA SER A 184 -20.01 -15.59 12.86
C SER A 184 -21.06 -16.04 11.85
N LEU A 185 -21.03 -15.49 10.62
CA LEU A 185 -21.95 -15.86 9.55
C LEU A 185 -21.66 -17.26 8.99
N GLU A 186 -20.39 -17.63 8.86
CA GLU A 186 -19.99 -19.01 8.47
C GLU A 186 -20.45 -20.07 9.48
N GLY A 187 -20.59 -19.69 10.76
CA GLY A 187 -21.09 -20.59 11.81
C GLY A 187 -22.59 -20.87 11.72
N GLU A 188 -23.39 -19.90 11.26
CA GLU A 188 -24.85 -20.06 11.12
C GLU A 188 -25.25 -20.86 9.88
N ASP A 189 -24.53 -20.73 8.76
CA ASP A 189 -24.82 -21.49 7.52
C ASP A 189 -24.50 -23.00 7.62
N ASN A 190 -23.75 -23.41 8.65
CA ASN A 190 -23.36 -24.81 8.89
C ASN A 190 -24.22 -25.54 9.94
N THR A 191 -25.29 -24.90 10.44
CA THR A 191 -26.27 -25.48 11.38
C THR A 191 -27.65 -25.68 10.76
#